data_AF-A0A3C1Q4X6-F1
#
_entry.id   AF-A0A3C1Q4X6-F1
#
_cell.length_a   1.000
_cell.length_b   1.000
_cell.length_c   1.000
_cell.angle_alpha   90.00
_cell.angle_beta   90.00
_cell.angle_gamma   90.00
#
_symmetry.space_group_name_H-M   'P 1'
#
loop_
_entity.id
_entity.type
_entity.pdbx_description
1 polymer ?
#
loop_
_entity_poly.entity_id
_entity_poly.type
_entity_poly.pdbx_seq_one_letter_code
_entity_poly.pdbx_strand_id
1 'polypeptide(L)' 'MKDKALVGVVSNYIAPDAAESLRQAIEQAGATEVFAVGRCDRNFIVTDVSVLARGNLTAAPVVD' A
#
# COMPACT_ATOMS: atom_id res chain seq x y z
N MET A 1 -2.88 -29.41 -5.55
CA MET A 1 -2.57 -28.37 -4.56
C MET A 1 -2.67 -27.04 -5.28
N LYS A 2 -3.60 -26.15 -4.88
CA LYS A 2 -3.79 -24.86 -5.55
C LYS A 2 -2.54 -24.00 -5.39
N ASP A 3 -2.12 -23.35 -6.48
CA ASP A 3 -1.02 -22.41 -6.55
C ASP A 3 -1.04 -21.46 -5.35
N LYS A 4 -0.03 -21.58 -4.50
CA LYS A 4 0.23 -20.61 -3.44
C LYS A 4 0.81 -19.41 -4.16
N ALA A 5 -0.06 -18.50 -4.59
CA ALA A 5 0.34 -17.23 -5.20
C ALA A 5 1.51 -16.66 -4.39
N LEU A 6 2.59 -16.28 -5.07
CA LEU A 6 3.75 -15.67 -4.44
C LEU A 6 3.28 -14.37 -3.80
N VAL A 7 2.89 -14.46 -2.53
CA VAL A 7 2.63 -13.31 -1.66
C VAL A 7 3.95 -12.57 -1.64
N GLY A 8 4.02 -11.44 -2.34
CA GLY A 8 5.24 -10.65 -2.45
C GLY A 8 5.79 -10.35 -1.06
N VAL A 9 7.12 -10.25 -0.93
CA VAL A 9 7.83 -10.06 0.35
C VAL A 9 7.22 -8.91 1.18
N VAL A 10 6.69 -7.88 0.52
CA VAL A 10 5.97 -6.74 1.13
C VAL A 10 4.73 -7.14 1.92
N SER A 11 3.97 -8.13 1.45
CA SER A 11 2.75 -8.58 2.12
C SER A 11 3.02 -9.32 3.44
N ASN A 12 4.28 -9.63 3.76
CA ASN A 12 4.68 -10.10 5.08
C ASN A 12 4.94 -8.96 6.07
N TYR A 13 4.94 -7.69 5.64
CA TYR A 13 5.30 -6.54 6.46
C TYR A 13 4.22 -5.47 6.56
N ILE A 14 3.05 -5.68 5.93
CA ILE A 14 1.90 -4.79 6.01
C ILE A 14 0.68 -5.62 6.40
N ALA A 15 0.04 -5.25 7.51
CA ALA A 15 -1.18 -5.90 7.96
C ALA A 15 -2.30 -5.75 6.90
N PRO A 16 -3.21 -6.72 6.76
CA PRO A 16 -4.27 -6.68 5.75
C PRO A 16 -5.09 -5.40 5.76
N ASP A 17 -5.46 -4.90 6.94
CA ASP A 17 -6.28 -3.70 7.10
C ASP A 17 -5.53 -2.41 6.69
N ALA A 18 -4.22 -2.36 6.98
CA ALA A 18 -3.34 -1.29 6.55
C ALA A 18 -3.13 -1.28 5.03
N ALA A 19 -2.97 -2.46 4.43
CA ALA A 19 -2.87 -2.62 2.99
C ALA A 19 -4.18 -2.20 2.30
N GLU A 20 -5.33 -2.56 2.89
CA GLU A 20 -6.64 -2.17 2.36
C GLU A 20 -6.87 -0.66 2.45
N SER A 21 -6.45 -0.03 3.55
CA SER A 21 -6.51 1.43 3.71
C SER A 21 -5.68 2.16 2.64
N LEU A 22 -4.51 1.62 2.28
CA LEU A 22 -3.70 2.15 1.18
C LEU A 22 -4.40 2.01 -0.18
N ARG A 23 -5.00 0.85 -0.48
CA ARG A 23 -5.72 0.63 -1.74
C ARG A 23 -6.88 1.61 -1.88
N GLN A 24 -7.68 1.77 -0.84
CA GLN A 24 -8.81 2.70 -0.84
C GLN A 24 -8.34 4.15 -1.03
N ALA A 25 -7.21 4.53 -0.42
CA ALA A 25 -6.66 5.86 -0.61
C ALA A 25 -6.20 6.12 -2.05
N ILE A 26 -5.60 5.13 -2.71
CA ILE A 26 -5.21 5.20 -4.14
C ILE A 26 -6.46 5.33 -5.02
N GLU A 27 -7.48 4.49 -4.78
CA GLU A 27 -8.73 4.52 -5.53
C GLU A 27 -9.47 5.85 -5.38
N GLN A 28 -9.66 6.34 -4.15
CA GLN A 28 -10.32 7.62 -3.88
C GLN A 28 -9.57 8.83 -4.44
N ALA A 29 -8.25 8.72 -4.58
CA ALA A 29 -7.45 9.78 -5.16
C ALA A 29 -7.63 9.89 -6.68
N GLY A 30 -8.14 8.82 -7.33
CA GLY A 30 -8.06 8.70 -8.79
C GLY A 30 -6.62 8.82 -9.29
N ALA A 31 -5.65 8.38 -8.47
CA ALA A 31 -4.22 8.60 -8.66
C ALA A 31 -3.48 7.27 -8.78
N THR A 32 -2.29 7.30 -9.34
CA THR A 32 -1.39 6.13 -9.42
C THR A 32 -0.57 5.93 -8.15
N GLU A 33 -0.39 6.97 -7.33
CA GLU A 33 0.48 6.94 -6.15
C GLU A 33 -0.10 7.71 -4.97
N VAL A 34 0.21 7.24 -3.76
CA VAL A 34 -0.06 7.94 -2.49
C VAL A 34 1.21 7.97 -1.65
N PHE A 35 1.46 9.08 -0.98
CA PHE A 35 2.52 9.21 0.01
C PHE A 35 1.92 9.04 1.40
N ALA A 36 2.43 8.07 2.17
CA ALA A 36 1.87 7.72 3.46
C ALA A 36 2.96 7.40 4.50
N VAL A 37 2.63 7.57 5.77
CA VAL A 37 3.45 7.13 6.91
C VAL A 37 2.76 5.97 7.59
N GLY A 38 3.49 4.88 7.77
CA GLY A 38 3.04 3.70 8.50
C GLY A 38 3.48 3.75 9.97
N ARG A 39 2.68 3.16 10.86
CA ARG A 39 3.10 2.78 12.21
C ARG A 39 3.27 1.27 12.28
N CYS A 40 4.36 0.84 12.90
CA CYS A 40 4.65 -0.58 13.06
C CYS A 40 4.35 -1.10 14.46
N ASP A 41 4.04 -2.39 14.54
CA ASP A 41 4.05 -3.13 15.79
C ASP A 41 5.49 -3.54 16.20
N ARG A 42 5.60 -4.34 17.27
CA ARG A 42 6.90 -4.83 17.78
C ARG A 42 7.61 -5.80 16.84
N ASN A 43 6.90 -6.37 15.87
CA ASN A 43 7.44 -7.27 14.85
C ASN A 43 7.77 -6.52 13.56
N PHE A 44 7.74 -5.18 13.59
CA PHE A 44 7.98 -4.31 12.44
C PHE A 44 6.94 -4.44 11.32
N ILE A 45 5.74 -4.93 11.63
CA ILE A 45 4.62 -5.00 10.70
C ILE A 45 3.88 -3.67 10.70
N VAL A 46 3.66 -3.07 9.54
CA VAL A 46 2.85 -1.86 9.39
C VAL A 46 1.39 -2.21 9.70
N THR A 47 0.85 -1.68 10.80
CA THR A 47 -0.52 -1.95 11.25
C THR A 47 -1.48 -0.79 11.03
N ASP A 48 -0.95 0.42 10.87
CA ASP A 48 -1.73 1.65 10.67
C ASP A 48 -1.04 2.53 9.63
N VAL A 49 -1.83 3.24 8.82
CA VAL A 49 -1.31 4.09 7.73
C VAL A 49 -2.04 5.42 7.72
N SER A 50 -1.28 6.51 7.70
CA SER A 50 -1.78 7.86 7.48
C SER A 50 -1.30 8.39 6.13
N VAL A 51 -2.25 8.71 5.24
CA VAL A 51 -1.95 9.27 3.92
C VAL A 51 -1.70 10.76 4.05
N LEU A 52 -0.52 11.20 3.63
CA LEU A 52 -0.06 12.58 3.75
C LEU A 52 -0.19 13.36 2.44
N ALA A 53 -0.07 12.67 1.30
CA ALA A 53 -0.31 13.25 -0.01
C ALA A 53 -0.86 12.20 -0.99
N ARG A 54 -1.56 12.69 -2.00
CA ARG A 54 -2.10 11.89 -3.11
C ARG A 54 -1.49 12.46 -4.39
N GLY A 55 -0.85 11.60 -5.19
CA GLY A 55 -0.35 11.97 -6.50
C GLY A 55 -1.50 12.28 -7.46
N ASN A 56 -1.20 12.74 -8.67
CA ASN A 56 -2.17 12.76 -9.76
C ASN A 56 -1.81 11.66 -10.75
N LEU A 57 -2.76 11.24 -11.60
CA LEU A 57 -2.59 10.14 -12.55
C LEU A 57 -1.39 10.35 -13.51
N THR A 58 -0.97 11.60 -13.71
CA THR A 58 0.16 12.01 -14.56
C THR A 58 1.47 12.23 -13.80
N ALA A 59 1.50 12.06 -12.48
CA ALA A 59 2.66 12.41 -11.64
C ALA A 59 3.77 11.35 -11.67
N ALA A 60 3.42 10.09 -11.92
CA ALA A 60 4.38 8.99 -12.05
C ALA A 60 4.28 8.39 -13.46
N PRO A 61 5.37 8.38 -14.24
CA PRO A 61 5.37 7.65 -15.49
C PRO A 61 5.18 6.16 -15.16
N VAL A 62 4.14 5.55 -15.71
CA VAL A 62 4.04 4.10 -15.80
C VAL A 62 5.19 3.66 -16.70
N VAL A 63 6.24 3.08 -16.12
CA VAL A 63 7.29 2.40 -16.88
C VAL A 63 6.74 1.01 -17.19
N ASP A 64 6.45 0.76 -18.47
CA ASP A 64 6.20 -0.57 -19.03
C ASP A 64 7.50 -1.40 -19.03
#